data_AF-A0A6A6IXN4-F1
#
_entry.id   AF-A0A6A6IXN4-F1
#
_cell.length_a   1.000
_cell.length_b   1.000
_cell.length_c   1.000
_cell.angle_alpha   90.00
_cell.angle_beta   90.00
_cell.angle_gamma   90.00
#
_symmetry.space_group_name_H-M   'P 1'
#
loop_
_entity.id
_entity.type
_entity.pdbx_description
1 polymer ?
#
loop_
_entity_poly.entity_id
_entity_poly.type
_entity_poly.pdbx_seq_one_letter_code
_entity_poly.pdbx_strand_id
1 'polypeptide(L)'
;MAAPVRNSASEDRWIATKLDQLARQPDGRDTRDGYLAIIRYVQASNAHLYANISSNQLEIAQLKDTVRGQTQTITDMEKQHQYTLSKVHEGYWNKLCYLNNHNAAFGIELSEANQQNAELSQRKKDLEVEAQMVYRYGLEHREQMESLIRKPYKSGARALHDVSRSESPPSKKRKVTTLSSKLPRNPVLCTQCYAHGYECDHDNRCKSCTENKTRCIRMQCSTYDAGACQCSRQNCPFAHPEDGYTNTVKAGRAAKRDKHLPRAASNVRC
;
A
#
# COMPACT_ATOMS: atom_id res chain seq x y z
N MET A 1 -1.26 19.90 -47.90
CA MET A 1 -0.49 19.65 -49.13
C MET A 1 0.17 20.96 -49.51
N ALA A 2 1.47 21.11 -49.27
CA ALA A 2 2.21 22.31 -49.64
C ALA A 2 2.46 22.30 -51.15
N ALA A 3 2.14 23.39 -51.84
CA ALA A 3 2.49 23.54 -53.25
C ALA A 3 4.02 23.51 -53.41
N PRO A 4 4.56 22.86 -54.45
CA PRO A 4 6.01 22.85 -54.68
C PRO A 4 6.51 24.28 -54.87
N VAL A 5 7.44 24.69 -54.01
CA VAL A 5 8.15 25.98 -54.11
C VAL A 5 8.86 25.99 -55.46
N ARG A 6 8.38 26.81 -56.40
CA ARG A 6 9.08 27.02 -57.68
C ARG A 6 10.45 27.59 -57.37
N ASN A 7 11.47 27.02 -58.00
CA ASN A 7 12.87 27.34 -57.75
C ASN A 7 13.14 28.79 -58.21
N SER A 8 13.31 29.73 -57.28
CA SER A 8 13.50 31.17 -57.54
C SER A 8 14.63 31.45 -58.54
N ALA A 9 15.66 30.59 -58.53
CA ALA A 9 16.78 30.64 -59.47
C ALA A 9 16.35 30.51 -60.95
N SER A 10 15.22 29.84 -61.23
CA SER A 10 14.70 29.70 -62.60
C SER A 10 13.96 30.95 -63.09
N GLU A 11 13.28 31.68 -62.19
CA GLU A 11 12.59 32.92 -62.51
C GLU A 11 13.60 34.07 -62.70
N ASP A 12 14.59 34.19 -61.83
CA ASP A 12 15.64 35.21 -61.94
C ASP A 12 16.42 35.07 -63.25
N ARG A 13 16.70 33.83 -63.67
CA ARG A 13 17.39 33.54 -64.93
C ARG A 13 16.52 33.89 -66.14
N TRP A 14 15.21 33.67 -66.07
CA TRP A 14 14.28 34.04 -67.13
C TRP A 14 14.17 35.57 -67.27
N ILE A 15 14.07 36.30 -66.15
CA ILE A 15 14.05 37.78 -66.12
C ILE A 15 15.34 38.33 -66.73
N ALA A 16 16.51 37.85 -66.28
CA ALA A 16 17.79 38.29 -66.80
C ALA A 16 17.92 38.05 -68.32
N THR A 17 17.43 36.91 -68.80
CA THR A 17 17.43 36.59 -70.23
C THR A 17 16.50 37.51 -71.03
N LYS A 18 15.34 37.87 -70.47
CA LYS A 18 14.40 38.80 -71.12
C LYS A 18 14.91 40.24 -71.14
N LEU A 19 15.59 40.67 -70.08
CA LEU A 19 16.27 41.97 -70.03
C LEU A 19 17.40 42.05 -71.07
N ASP A 20 18.21 41.00 -71.22
CA ASP A 20 19.27 40.94 -72.23
C ASP A 20 18.69 40.94 -73.66
N GLN A 21 17.57 40.24 -73.90
CA GLN A 21 16.87 40.25 -75.19
C GLN A 21 16.35 41.65 -75.56
N LEU A 22 15.77 42.38 -74.60
CA LEU A 22 15.27 43.74 -74.81
C LEU A 22 16.40 44.75 -75.05
N ALA A 23 17.57 44.56 -74.42
CA ALA A 23 18.73 45.44 -74.60
C ALA A 23 19.37 45.34 -76.00
N ARG A 24 19.11 44.27 -76.76
CA ARG A 24 19.71 44.01 -78.08
C ARG A 24 18.88 44.45 -79.28
N GLN A 25 17.67 44.99 -79.09
CA GLN A 25 16.81 45.42 -80.22
C GLN A 25 17.23 46.80 -80.77
N PRO A 26 17.52 46.93 -82.09
CA PRO A 26 18.14 48.13 -82.67
C PRO A 26 17.20 49.31 -82.96
N ASP A 27 15.87 49.12 -82.94
CA ASP A 27 14.90 50.17 -83.30
C ASP A 27 14.22 50.78 -82.07
N GLY A 28 14.60 52.01 -81.74
CA GLY A 28 14.21 52.75 -80.52
C GLY A 28 12.72 53.10 -80.34
N ARG A 29 11.79 52.52 -81.13
CA ARG A 29 10.34 52.72 -80.95
C ARG A 29 9.66 51.62 -80.11
N ASP A 30 10.30 50.45 -79.95
CA ASP A 30 9.77 49.30 -79.17
C ASP A 30 10.27 49.28 -77.71
N THR A 31 11.16 50.20 -77.35
CA THR A 31 11.78 50.26 -76.02
C THR A 31 10.78 50.63 -74.93
N ARG A 32 9.84 51.54 -75.21
CA ARG A 32 8.84 52.00 -74.24
C ARG A 32 7.92 50.88 -73.76
N ASP A 33 7.42 50.06 -74.68
CA ASP A 33 6.51 48.96 -74.34
C ASP A 33 7.25 47.83 -73.62
N GLY A 34 8.52 47.58 -73.98
CA GLY A 34 9.43 46.72 -73.22
C GLY A 34 9.60 47.18 -71.76
N TYR A 35 9.88 48.46 -71.53
CA TYR A 35 9.99 49.01 -70.18
C TYR A 35 8.69 48.90 -69.39
N LEU A 36 7.53 49.20 -70.01
CA LEU A 36 6.23 49.07 -69.35
C LEU A 36 5.92 47.62 -68.96
N ALA A 37 6.29 46.64 -69.80
CA ALA A 37 6.14 45.22 -69.48
C ALA A 37 7.00 44.80 -68.27
N ILE A 38 8.26 45.27 -68.21
CA ILE A 38 9.15 45.04 -67.06
C ILE A 38 8.56 45.66 -65.80
N ILE A 39 8.09 46.91 -65.86
CA ILE A 39 7.50 47.60 -64.71
C ILE A 39 6.29 46.82 -64.18
N ARG A 40 5.38 46.39 -65.06
CA ARG A 40 4.20 45.58 -64.67
C ARG A 40 4.60 44.26 -64.04
N TYR A 41 5.62 43.59 -64.59
CA TYR A 41 6.14 42.35 -64.04
C TYR A 41 6.71 42.55 -62.63
N VAL A 42 7.55 43.57 -62.43
CA VAL A 42 8.13 43.89 -61.12
C VAL A 42 7.04 44.25 -60.11
N GLN A 43 6.03 45.02 -60.53
CA GLN A 43 4.88 45.36 -59.68
C GLN A 43 4.08 44.12 -59.28
N ALA A 44 3.82 43.19 -60.21
CA ALA A 44 3.13 41.93 -59.91
C ALA A 44 3.94 41.02 -58.98
N SER A 45 5.26 40.92 -59.21
CA SER A 45 6.17 40.17 -58.33
C SER A 45 6.22 40.76 -56.93
N ASN A 46 6.34 42.09 -56.80
CA ASN A 46 6.29 42.77 -55.51
C ASN A 46 4.96 42.54 -54.80
N ALA A 47 3.82 42.62 -55.50
CA ALA A 47 2.51 42.35 -54.90
C ALA A 47 2.42 40.92 -54.36
N HIS A 48 2.94 39.94 -55.10
CA HIS A 48 3.01 38.54 -54.64
C HIS A 48 3.94 38.37 -53.42
N LEU A 49 5.10 39.02 -53.41
CA LEU A 49 6.01 39.02 -52.25
C LEU A 49 5.35 39.63 -51.02
N TYR A 50 4.63 40.75 -51.15
CA TYR A 50 3.91 41.36 -50.03
C TYR A 50 2.78 40.46 -49.51
N ALA A 51 2.05 39.78 -50.40
CA ALA A 51 1.03 38.80 -49.99
C ALA A 51 1.65 37.64 -49.20
N ASN A 52 2.79 37.12 -49.65
CA ASN A 52 3.50 36.05 -48.95
C ASN A 52 4.06 36.51 -47.59
N ILE A 53 4.62 37.72 -47.53
CA ILE A 53 5.08 38.30 -46.26
C ILE A 53 3.90 38.42 -45.28
N SER A 54 2.75 38.91 -45.74
CA SER A 54 1.55 39.04 -44.91
C SER A 54 1.03 37.67 -44.43
N SER A 55 1.01 36.66 -45.32
CA SER A 55 0.63 35.29 -44.96
C SER A 55 1.58 34.68 -43.92
N ASN A 56 2.89 34.83 -44.11
CA ASN A 56 3.90 34.31 -43.17
C ASN A 56 3.82 35.04 -41.82
N GLN A 57 3.53 36.35 -41.82
CA GLN A 57 3.32 37.10 -40.58
C GLN A 57 2.11 36.58 -39.80
N LEU A 58 1.02 36.23 -40.50
CA LEU A 58 -0.16 35.62 -39.87
C LEU A 58 0.17 34.24 -39.29
N GLU A 59 0.89 33.40 -40.02
CA GLU A 59 1.33 32.09 -39.54
C GLU A 59 2.23 32.20 -38.29
N ILE A 60 3.20 33.14 -38.31
CA ILE A 60 4.05 33.42 -37.15
C ILE A 60 3.22 33.86 -35.94
N ALA A 61 2.18 34.67 -36.14
CA ALA A 61 1.28 35.08 -35.05
C ALA A 61 0.52 33.88 -34.47
N GLN A 62 -0.02 32.99 -35.31
CA GLN A 62 -0.72 31.77 -34.89
C GLN A 62 0.21 30.81 -34.12
N LEU A 63 1.44 30.63 -34.61
CA LEU A 63 2.45 29.81 -33.92
C LEU A 63 2.82 30.40 -32.55
N LYS A 64 2.97 31.73 -32.45
CA LYS A 64 3.23 32.41 -31.17
C LYS A 64 2.12 32.16 -30.15
N ASP A 65 0.86 32.25 -30.56
CA ASP A 65 -0.27 32.00 -29.66
C ASP A 65 -0.37 30.53 -29.26
N THR A 66 -0.06 29.61 -30.18
CA THR A 66 0.03 28.18 -29.89
C THR A 66 1.11 27.87 -28.85
N VAL A 67 2.32 28.41 -29.04
CA VAL A 67 3.43 28.26 -28.09
C VAL A 67 3.05 28.84 -26.72
N ARG A 68 2.41 30.02 -26.70
CA ARG A 68 1.93 30.63 -25.45
C ARG A 68 0.94 29.73 -24.71
N GLY A 69 -0.01 29.12 -25.43
CA GLY A 69 -0.97 28.18 -24.86
C GLY A 69 -0.31 26.91 -24.30
N GLN A 70 0.68 26.38 -25.01
CA GLN A 70 1.46 25.22 -24.55
C GLN A 70 2.27 25.55 -23.29
N THR A 71 2.95 26.70 -23.26
CA THR A 71 3.71 27.16 -22.09
C THR A 71 2.82 27.31 -20.86
N GLN A 72 1.61 27.87 -21.02
CA GLN A 72 0.65 27.98 -19.92
C GLN A 72 0.22 26.60 -19.42
N THR A 73 -0.08 25.67 -20.34
CA THR A 73 -0.47 24.29 -20.00
C THR A 73 0.64 23.57 -19.22
N ILE A 74 1.90 23.72 -19.64
CA ILE A 74 3.06 23.16 -18.94
C ILE A 74 3.17 23.75 -17.53
N THR A 75 3.06 25.07 -17.41
CA THR A 75 3.12 25.79 -16.12
C THR A 75 2.03 25.30 -15.16
N ASP A 76 0.82 25.05 -15.65
CA ASP A 76 -0.28 24.58 -14.81
C ASP A 76 -0.10 23.12 -14.39
N MET A 77 0.43 22.26 -15.26
CA MET A 77 0.83 20.89 -14.90
C MET A 77 1.94 20.87 -13.86
N GLU A 78 2.95 21.74 -13.97
CA GLU A 78 4.03 21.87 -12.99
C GLU A 78 3.49 22.25 -11.61
N LYS A 79 2.56 23.22 -11.54
CA LYS A 79 1.88 23.60 -10.28
C LYS A 79 1.10 22.44 -9.69
N GLN A 80 0.36 21.69 -10.51
CA GLN A 80 -0.39 20.52 -10.05
C GLN A 80 0.53 19.42 -9.53
N HIS A 81 1.66 19.19 -10.19
CA HIS A 81 2.66 18.23 -9.75
C HIS A 81 3.28 18.65 -8.42
N GLN A 82 3.67 19.91 -8.29
CA GLN A 82 4.23 20.47 -7.06
C GLN A 82 3.24 20.35 -5.88
N TYR A 83 1.96 20.63 -6.10
CA TYR A 83 0.91 20.42 -5.10
C TYR A 83 0.82 18.95 -4.67
N THR A 84 0.85 18.02 -5.62
CA THR A 84 0.77 16.58 -5.35
C THR A 84 1.98 16.10 -4.54
N LEU A 85 3.19 16.53 -4.92
CA LEU A 85 4.41 16.22 -4.17
C LEU A 85 4.35 16.75 -2.74
N SER A 86 3.85 17.98 -2.54
CA SER A 86 3.65 18.56 -1.20
C SER A 86 2.71 17.71 -0.35
N LYS A 87 1.59 17.25 -0.91
CA LYS A 87 0.63 16.38 -0.21
C LYS A 87 1.20 15.01 0.15
N VAL A 88 1.99 14.41 -0.75
CA VAL A 88 2.69 13.14 -0.47
C VAL A 88 3.72 13.32 0.65
N HIS A 89 4.50 14.41 0.59
CA HIS A 89 5.49 14.74 1.61
C HIS A 89 4.85 14.98 2.98
N GLU A 90 3.73 15.72 3.04
CA GLU A 90 2.93 15.90 4.26
C GLU A 90 2.46 14.55 4.84
N GLY A 91 1.96 13.66 3.98
CA GLY A 91 1.55 12.30 4.40
C GLY A 91 2.71 11.47 4.96
N TYR A 92 3.89 11.57 4.36
CA TYR A 92 5.09 10.87 4.85
C TYR A 92 5.55 11.42 6.21
N TRP A 93 5.57 12.74 6.38
CA TRP A 93 5.90 13.39 7.66
C TRP A 93 4.94 12.99 8.78
N ASN A 94 3.63 13.01 8.51
CA ASN A 94 2.64 12.58 9.50
C ASN A 94 2.86 11.12 9.94
N LYS A 95 3.20 10.23 9.00
CA LYS A 95 3.52 8.83 9.30
C LYS A 95 4.81 8.70 10.13
N LEU A 96 5.84 9.47 9.82
CA LEU A 96 7.07 9.50 10.62
C LEU A 96 6.83 9.97 12.04
N CYS A 97 6.08 11.07 12.23
CA CYS A 97 5.70 11.55 13.55
C CYS A 97 4.92 10.49 14.35
N TYR A 98 3.97 9.81 13.71
CA TYR A 98 3.23 8.72 14.33
C TYR A 98 4.14 7.58 14.79
N LEU A 99 5.05 7.11 13.93
CA LEU A 99 5.99 6.04 14.26
C LEU A 99 6.96 6.46 15.37
N ASN A 100 7.44 7.70 15.36
CA ASN A 100 8.33 8.19 16.40
C ASN A 100 7.64 8.24 17.77
N ASN A 101 6.39 8.72 17.81
CA ASN A 101 5.59 8.74 19.04
C ASN A 101 5.30 7.31 19.53
N HIS A 102 5.01 6.37 18.62
CA HIS A 102 4.78 4.97 18.99
C HIS A 102 6.06 4.30 19.52
N ASN A 103 7.22 4.57 18.91
CA ASN A 103 8.50 4.06 19.38
C ASN A 103 8.87 4.64 20.76
N ALA A 104 8.57 5.91 20.99
CA ALA A 104 8.76 6.54 22.29
C ALA A 104 7.88 5.88 23.37
N ALA A 105 6.60 5.62 23.07
CA ALA A 105 5.70 4.91 23.97
C ALA A 105 6.21 3.49 24.28
N PHE A 106 6.65 2.75 23.26
CA PHE A 106 7.21 1.40 23.44
C PHE A 106 8.50 1.42 24.29
N GLY A 107 9.33 2.46 24.15
CA GLY A 107 10.51 2.66 24.99
C GLY A 107 10.16 2.81 26.47
N ILE A 108 9.07 3.53 26.78
CA ILE A 108 8.57 3.68 28.16
C ILE A 108 8.08 2.33 28.70
N GLU A 109 7.21 1.64 27.97
CA GLU A 109 6.69 0.32 28.38
C GLU A 109 7.81 -0.70 28.64
N LEU A 110 8.83 -0.73 27.76
CA LEU A 110 9.99 -1.60 27.94
C LEU A 110 10.80 -1.25 29.19
N SER A 111 10.95 0.05 29.49
CA SER A 111 11.64 0.50 30.70
C SER A 111 10.90 0.12 31.99
N GLU A 112 9.57 0.22 32.00
CA GLU A 112 8.71 -0.18 33.12
C GLU A 112 8.77 -1.70 33.35
N ALA A 113 8.69 -2.49 32.27
CA ALA A 113 8.80 -3.94 32.36
C ALA A 113 10.18 -4.38 32.91
N ASN A 114 11.25 -3.71 32.50
CA ASN A 114 12.59 -3.96 33.03
C ASN A 114 12.69 -3.62 34.52
N GLN A 115 12.09 -2.51 34.96
CA GLN A 115 12.01 -2.14 36.38
C GLN A 115 11.24 -3.19 37.18
N GLN A 116 10.06 -3.60 36.72
CA GLN A 116 9.26 -4.64 37.38
C GLN A 116 10.03 -5.97 37.49
N ASN A 117 10.75 -6.35 36.43
CA ASN A 117 11.57 -7.56 36.46
C ASN A 117 12.73 -7.46 37.46
N ALA A 118 13.34 -6.28 37.60
CA ALA A 118 14.35 -6.02 38.63
C ALA A 118 13.77 -6.13 40.04
N GLU A 119 12.58 -5.56 40.27
CA GLU A 119 11.85 -5.67 41.55
C GLU A 119 11.50 -7.12 41.90
N LEU A 120 10.97 -7.89 40.93
CA LEU A 120 10.68 -9.31 41.10
C LEU A 120 11.95 -10.12 41.39
N SER A 121 13.05 -9.81 40.71
CA SER A 121 14.33 -10.45 40.97
C SER A 121 14.82 -10.14 42.39
N GLN A 122 14.60 -8.93 42.89
CA GLN A 122 14.97 -8.58 44.25
C GLN A 122 14.08 -9.31 45.27
N ARG A 123 12.75 -9.28 45.06
CA ARG A 123 11.79 -9.96 45.91
C ARG A 123 12.05 -11.47 46.01
N LYS A 124 12.47 -12.10 44.90
CA LYS A 124 12.88 -13.50 44.88
C LYS A 124 14.07 -13.77 45.81
N LYS A 125 15.09 -12.90 45.81
CA LYS A 125 16.25 -13.02 46.71
C LYS A 125 15.83 -12.88 48.17
N ASP A 126 14.97 -11.91 48.47
CA ASP A 126 14.49 -11.68 49.83
C ASP A 126 13.73 -12.89 50.38
N LEU A 127 12.84 -13.49 49.57
CA LEU A 127 12.11 -14.71 49.91
C LEU A 127 13.04 -15.92 50.10
N GLU A 128 14.13 -16.00 49.33
CA GLU A 128 15.12 -17.06 49.49
C GLU A 128 15.87 -16.93 50.82
N VAL A 129 16.24 -15.71 51.21
CA VAL A 129 16.83 -15.41 52.53
C VAL A 129 15.85 -15.74 53.66
N GLU A 130 14.58 -15.35 53.52
CA GLU A 130 13.52 -15.67 54.50
C GLU A 130 13.34 -17.19 54.65
N ALA A 131 13.27 -17.92 53.53
CA ALA A 131 13.16 -19.38 53.54
C ALA A 131 14.38 -20.04 54.21
N GLN A 132 15.59 -19.53 53.97
CA GLN A 132 16.81 -20.00 54.65
C GLN A 132 16.75 -19.76 56.17
N MET A 133 16.25 -18.60 56.61
CA MET A 133 16.07 -18.31 58.03
C MET A 133 15.04 -19.24 58.69
N VAL A 134 13.89 -19.47 58.05
CA VAL A 134 12.86 -20.39 58.53
C VAL A 134 13.40 -21.82 58.63
N TYR A 135 14.16 -22.27 57.62
CA TYR A 135 14.79 -23.59 57.62
C TYR A 135 15.77 -23.75 58.79
N ARG A 136 16.64 -22.75 59.00
CA ARG A 136 17.60 -22.73 60.12
C ARG A 136 16.88 -22.79 61.47
N TYR A 137 15.86 -21.97 61.66
CA TYR A 137 15.06 -21.98 62.89
C TYR A 137 14.38 -23.33 63.13
N GLY A 138 13.86 -23.96 62.07
CA GLY A 138 13.26 -25.30 62.14
C GLY A 138 14.25 -26.39 62.58
N LEU A 139 15.51 -26.30 62.14
CA LEU A 139 16.58 -27.21 62.60
C LEU A 139 16.91 -26.99 64.09
N GLU A 140 17.12 -25.74 64.51
CA GLU A 140 17.43 -25.39 65.90
C GLU A 140 16.30 -25.82 66.85
N HIS A 141 15.04 -25.59 66.46
CA HIS A 141 13.87 -26.02 67.25
C HIS A 141 13.74 -27.56 67.31
N ARG A 142 14.05 -28.26 66.21
CA ARG A 142 14.03 -29.72 66.19
C ARG A 142 15.07 -30.31 67.15
N GLU A 143 16.29 -29.77 67.15
CA GLU A 143 17.35 -30.19 68.08
C GLU A 143 16.93 -29.97 69.55
N GLN A 144 16.30 -28.83 69.85
CA GLN A 144 15.74 -28.56 71.18
C GLN A 144 14.67 -29.59 71.57
N MET A 145 13.72 -29.91 70.67
CA MET A 145 12.69 -30.93 70.93
C MET A 145 13.27 -32.33 71.11
N GLU A 146 14.24 -32.74 70.28
CA GLU A 146 14.92 -34.04 70.42
C GLU A 146 15.66 -34.14 71.76
N SER A 147 16.24 -33.03 72.27
CA SER A 147 16.89 -32.99 73.58
C SER A 147 15.90 -33.19 74.75
N LEU A 148 14.66 -32.69 74.61
CA LEU A 148 13.60 -32.87 75.61
C LEU A 148 13.08 -34.31 75.61
N ILE A 149 12.91 -34.92 74.43
CA ILE A 149 12.41 -36.30 74.28
C ILE A 149 13.43 -37.34 74.73
N ARG A 150 14.74 -37.10 74.55
CA ARG A 150 15.80 -38.05 74.96
C ARG A 150 15.95 -38.27 76.47
N LYS A 151 15.19 -37.59 77.32
CA LYS A 151 15.18 -37.88 78.76
C LYS A 151 14.55 -39.26 78.98
N PRO A 152 15.25 -40.21 79.63
CA PRO A 152 14.78 -41.58 79.76
C PRO A 152 13.53 -41.63 80.65
N TYR A 153 12.36 -41.73 80.02
CA TYR A 153 11.13 -42.06 80.72
C TYR A 153 11.19 -43.55 81.10
N LYS A 154 11.64 -43.82 82.33
CA LYS A 154 11.48 -45.13 82.98
C LYS A 154 10.02 -45.28 83.36
N SER A 155 9.23 -46.01 82.58
CA SER A 155 8.18 -46.93 83.07
C SER A 155 7.28 -47.42 81.95
N GLY A 156 6.91 -48.70 82.04
CA GLY A 156 5.57 -49.15 81.66
C GLY A 156 5.33 -49.39 80.18
N ALA A 157 5.88 -50.50 79.70
CA ALA A 157 5.39 -51.17 78.50
C ALA A 157 3.86 -51.35 78.56
N ARG A 158 3.16 -50.95 77.51
CA ARG A 158 2.00 -51.69 77.01
C ARG A 158 1.85 -51.47 75.51
N ALA A 159 1.84 -52.61 74.83
CA ALA A 159 1.61 -52.80 73.42
C ALA A 159 0.21 -52.31 72.98
N LEU A 160 0.01 -52.28 71.65
CA LEU A 160 -1.17 -51.88 70.85
C LEU A 160 -0.96 -50.49 70.22
N HIS A 161 -1.05 -50.26 68.91
CA HIS A 161 -1.85 -50.95 67.90
C HIS A 161 -1.21 -50.78 66.51
N ASP A 162 -1.15 -51.89 65.80
CA ASP A 162 -1.02 -52.05 64.35
C ASP A 162 -2.28 -51.48 63.68
N VAL A 163 -2.17 -50.39 62.90
CA VAL A 163 -3.24 -49.90 62.01
C VAL A 163 -2.68 -49.25 60.75
N SER A 164 -2.91 -49.96 59.64
CA SER A 164 -3.21 -49.49 58.29
C SER A 164 -2.17 -48.70 57.49
N ARG A 165 -1.49 -49.48 56.63
CA ARG A 165 -1.20 -49.12 55.24
C ARG A 165 -2.36 -48.34 54.61
N SER A 166 -2.18 -47.05 54.34
CA SER A 166 -3.04 -46.30 53.42
C SER A 166 -2.51 -46.46 52.00
N GLU A 167 -3.42 -46.94 51.15
CA GLU A 167 -3.22 -47.34 49.78
C GLU A 167 -2.80 -46.16 48.91
N SER A 168 -1.77 -46.38 48.09
CA SER A 168 -1.41 -45.46 47.02
C SER A 168 -2.53 -45.45 45.96
N PRO A 169 -3.04 -44.27 45.56
CA PRO A 169 -4.16 -44.20 44.63
C PRO A 169 -3.76 -44.74 43.25
N PRO A 170 -4.63 -45.52 42.58
CA PRO A 170 -4.34 -46.08 41.26
C PRO A 170 -4.24 -44.95 40.23
N SER A 171 -3.03 -44.76 39.71
CA SER A 171 -2.75 -43.87 38.58
C SER A 171 -3.39 -44.43 37.31
N LYS A 172 -4.68 -44.11 37.11
CA LYS A 172 -5.41 -44.33 35.85
C LYS A 172 -4.66 -43.61 34.73
N LYS A 173 -3.86 -44.36 33.97
CA LYS A 173 -3.33 -43.95 32.66
C LYS A 173 -4.51 -43.64 31.75
N ARG A 174 -4.87 -42.35 31.68
CA ARG A 174 -5.87 -41.82 30.76
C ARG A 174 -5.31 -42.03 29.35
N LYS A 175 -5.86 -43.02 28.65
CA LYS A 175 -5.58 -43.28 27.24
C LYS A 175 -6.06 -42.05 26.46
N VAL A 176 -5.14 -41.15 26.12
CA VAL A 176 -5.40 -40.01 25.23
C VAL A 176 -5.66 -40.61 23.86
N THR A 177 -6.92 -40.89 23.55
CA THR A 177 -7.38 -41.05 22.18
C THR A 177 -7.07 -39.75 21.47
N THR A 178 -6.03 -39.77 20.66
CA THR A 178 -5.76 -38.77 19.62
C THR A 178 -6.91 -38.83 18.63
N LEU A 179 -8.05 -38.25 19.02
CA LEU A 179 -9.02 -37.76 18.06
C LEU A 179 -8.23 -36.81 17.17
N SER A 180 -7.90 -37.28 15.98
CA SER A 180 -7.57 -36.46 14.83
C SER A 180 -8.85 -35.69 14.46
N SER A 181 -9.34 -34.85 15.38
CA SER A 181 -10.23 -33.77 15.05
C SER A 181 -9.36 -32.84 14.23
N LYS A 182 -9.46 -32.95 12.90
CA LYS A 182 -9.04 -31.91 11.98
C LYS A 182 -9.44 -30.60 12.64
N LEU A 183 -8.45 -29.82 13.12
CA LEU A 183 -8.76 -28.54 13.75
C LEU A 183 -9.67 -27.80 12.77
N PRO A 184 -10.78 -27.21 13.26
CA PRO A 184 -11.68 -26.47 12.39
C PRO A 184 -10.84 -25.45 11.62
N ARG A 185 -10.75 -25.64 10.30
CA ARG A 185 -10.01 -24.73 9.43
C ARG A 185 -10.62 -23.35 9.65
N ASN A 186 -9.77 -22.35 9.89
CA ASN A 186 -10.27 -21.03 10.20
C ASN A 186 -11.22 -20.53 9.11
N PRO A 187 -12.34 -19.93 9.52
CA PRO A 187 -13.38 -19.50 8.62
C PRO A 187 -12.91 -18.34 7.72
N VAL A 188 -12.65 -18.60 6.42
CA VAL A 188 -12.38 -17.53 5.44
C VAL A 188 -13.70 -16.85 5.05
N LEU A 189 -13.79 -15.55 5.36
CA LEU A 189 -15.00 -14.75 5.13
C LEU A 189 -15.07 -14.23 3.67
N CYS A 190 -16.27 -14.19 3.10
CA CYS A 190 -16.50 -13.50 1.83
C CYS A 190 -16.58 -11.97 2.04
N THR A 191 -16.41 -11.20 0.97
CA THR A 191 -16.42 -9.73 1.00
C THR A 191 -17.71 -9.16 1.58
N GLN A 192 -18.86 -9.76 1.25
CA GLN A 192 -20.17 -9.33 1.72
C GLN A 192 -20.35 -9.62 3.22
N CYS A 193 -20.07 -10.85 3.65
CA CYS A 193 -20.14 -11.22 5.07
C CYS A 193 -19.16 -10.38 5.91
N TYR A 194 -17.96 -10.11 5.40
CA TYR A 194 -16.99 -9.25 6.07
C TYR A 194 -17.49 -7.80 6.18
N ALA A 195 -18.07 -7.24 5.11
CA ALA A 195 -18.57 -5.87 5.10
C ALA A 195 -19.81 -5.66 5.99
N HIS A 196 -20.63 -6.70 6.16
CA HIS A 196 -21.89 -6.63 6.90
C HIS A 196 -21.86 -7.30 8.28
N GLY A 197 -20.75 -7.95 8.66
CA GLY A 197 -20.62 -8.67 9.93
C GLY A 197 -21.45 -9.95 10.01
N TYR A 198 -21.77 -10.58 8.87
CA TYR A 198 -22.51 -11.85 8.85
C TYR A 198 -21.59 -13.05 9.08
N GLU A 199 -22.13 -14.13 9.66
CA GLU A 199 -21.46 -15.42 9.72
C GLU A 199 -21.40 -16.07 8.32
N CYS A 200 -20.19 -16.36 7.85
CA CYS A 200 -19.98 -17.09 6.60
C CYS A 200 -19.94 -18.59 6.93
N ASP A 201 -20.65 -19.41 6.17
CA ASP A 201 -20.75 -20.87 6.32
C ASP A 201 -19.71 -21.64 5.45
N HIS A 202 -18.79 -20.92 4.80
CA HIS A 202 -17.66 -21.46 4.01
C HIS A 202 -18.00 -22.29 2.77
N ASP A 203 -19.26 -22.45 2.43
CA ASP A 203 -19.65 -23.12 1.19
C ASP A 203 -19.19 -22.34 -0.06
N ASN A 204 -19.25 -22.96 -1.23
CA ASN A 204 -18.94 -22.29 -2.51
C ASN A 204 -19.75 -20.99 -2.70
N ARG A 205 -20.96 -20.93 -2.14
CA ARG A 205 -21.75 -19.72 -1.95
C ARG A 205 -22.37 -19.75 -0.56
N CYS A 206 -22.10 -18.73 0.24
CA CYS A 206 -22.68 -18.70 1.58
C CYS A 206 -24.17 -18.43 1.57
N LYS A 207 -24.89 -18.85 2.62
CA LYS A 207 -26.34 -18.60 2.80
C LYS A 207 -26.70 -17.14 2.56
N SER A 208 -25.98 -16.20 3.18
CA SER A 208 -26.23 -14.76 3.00
C SER A 208 -26.05 -14.30 1.55
N CYS A 209 -25.04 -14.78 0.82
CA CYS A 209 -24.89 -14.45 -0.60
C CYS A 209 -25.99 -15.10 -1.47
N THR A 210 -26.43 -16.30 -1.09
CA THR A 210 -27.47 -17.06 -1.79
C THR A 210 -28.84 -16.38 -1.66
N GLU A 211 -29.21 -15.98 -0.44
CA GLU A 211 -30.45 -15.25 -0.14
C GLU A 211 -30.48 -13.89 -0.87
N ASN A 212 -29.37 -13.16 -0.85
CA ASN A 212 -29.24 -11.86 -1.52
C ASN A 212 -29.03 -11.97 -3.04
N LYS A 213 -28.97 -13.18 -3.61
CA LYS A 213 -28.70 -13.44 -5.04
C LYS A 213 -27.41 -12.74 -5.54
N THR A 214 -26.41 -12.60 -4.69
CA THR A 214 -25.12 -11.98 -5.01
C THR A 214 -24.03 -13.03 -5.22
N ARG A 215 -22.97 -12.68 -5.97
CA ARG A 215 -21.81 -13.56 -6.12
C ARG A 215 -21.01 -13.58 -4.81
N CYS A 216 -20.80 -14.76 -4.24
CA CYS A 216 -19.90 -14.96 -3.11
C CYS A 216 -18.45 -14.82 -3.60
N ILE A 217 -17.78 -13.75 -3.20
CA ILE A 217 -16.39 -13.46 -3.57
C ILE A 217 -15.57 -13.36 -2.28
N ARG A 218 -14.44 -14.06 -2.21
CA ARG A 218 -13.52 -14.04 -1.07
C ARG A 218 -12.33 -13.12 -1.36
N MET A 219 -11.85 -12.37 -0.37
CA MET A 219 -10.64 -11.57 -0.57
C MET A 219 -9.40 -12.44 -0.39
N GLN A 220 -8.49 -12.37 -1.36
CA GLN A 220 -7.18 -12.98 -1.28
C GLN A 220 -6.27 -12.14 -0.39
N CYS A 221 -5.51 -12.80 0.48
CA CYS A 221 -4.52 -12.16 1.35
C CYS A 221 -3.47 -11.41 0.52
N SER A 222 -3.37 -10.09 0.68
CA SER A 222 -2.40 -9.27 -0.05
C SER A 222 -0.94 -9.56 0.35
N THR A 223 -0.72 -9.98 1.60
CA THR A 223 0.62 -10.35 2.11
C THR A 223 1.12 -11.67 1.50
N TYR A 224 0.22 -12.53 1.00
CA TYR A 224 0.59 -13.80 0.39
C TYR A 224 1.22 -13.62 -1.01
N ASP A 225 0.86 -12.54 -1.73
CA ASP A 225 1.44 -12.26 -3.07
C ASP A 225 2.96 -12.00 -3.01
N ALA A 226 3.51 -11.67 -1.82
CA ALA A 226 4.93 -11.48 -1.62
C ALA A 226 5.72 -12.79 -1.36
N GLY A 227 5.03 -13.93 -1.27
CA GLY A 227 5.61 -15.27 -1.19
C GLY A 227 4.75 -16.25 -0.40
N ALA A 228 4.75 -17.53 -0.78
CA ALA A 228 3.87 -18.59 -0.26
C ALA A 228 3.93 -18.78 1.28
N CYS A 229 4.96 -18.27 1.96
CA CYS A 229 5.13 -18.37 3.41
C CYS A 229 5.16 -17.03 4.14
N GLN A 230 4.82 -15.91 3.49
CA GLN A 230 4.96 -14.58 4.11
C GLN A 230 3.75 -14.13 4.94
N CYS A 231 2.60 -14.81 4.83
CA CYS A 231 1.51 -14.55 5.76
C CYS A 231 1.82 -15.21 7.11
N SER A 232 2.43 -14.46 8.03
CA SER A 232 2.78 -14.94 9.38
C SER A 232 1.57 -15.12 10.32
N ARG A 233 0.37 -14.75 9.88
CA ARG A 233 -0.85 -14.83 10.69
C ARG A 233 -1.38 -16.26 10.68
N GLN A 234 -1.28 -16.94 11.83
CA GLN A 234 -1.82 -18.30 12.02
C GLN A 234 -3.32 -18.39 11.70
N ASN A 235 -4.06 -17.29 11.87
CA ASN A 235 -5.50 -17.20 11.63
C ASN A 235 -5.84 -16.07 10.66
N CYS A 236 -5.26 -16.08 9.45
CA CYS A 236 -5.57 -15.08 8.43
C CYS A 236 -7.06 -15.15 8.04
N PRO A 237 -7.83 -14.04 8.13
CA PRO A 237 -9.24 -14.04 7.72
C PRO A 237 -9.44 -14.03 6.19
N PHE A 238 -8.35 -13.92 5.43
CA PHE A 238 -8.34 -13.83 3.97
C PHE A 238 -7.90 -15.15 3.34
N ALA A 239 -8.38 -15.42 2.13
CA ALA A 239 -8.10 -16.65 1.41
C ALA A 239 -6.64 -16.73 0.96
N HIS A 240 -6.04 -17.91 1.10
CA HIS A 240 -4.78 -18.32 0.48
C HIS A 240 -5.04 -19.31 -0.67
N PRO A 241 -4.16 -19.39 -1.69
CA PRO A 241 -4.28 -20.36 -2.77
C PRO A 241 -4.33 -21.81 -2.30
N GLU A 242 -3.62 -22.11 -1.20
CA GLU A 242 -3.58 -23.43 -0.56
C GLU A 242 -4.93 -23.86 0.04
N ASP A 243 -5.81 -22.91 0.33
CA ASP A 243 -7.14 -23.20 0.88
C ASP A 243 -8.08 -23.83 -0.16
N GLY A 244 -7.75 -23.74 -1.46
CA GLY A 244 -8.51 -24.36 -2.55
C GLY A 244 -9.80 -23.64 -2.96
N TYR A 245 -9.99 -22.39 -2.54
CA TYR A 245 -11.16 -21.59 -2.96
C TYR A 245 -11.00 -21.06 -4.38
N THR A 246 -11.97 -21.34 -5.25
CA THR A 246 -11.98 -20.89 -6.65
C THR A 246 -12.49 -19.46 -6.84
N ASN A 247 -13.13 -18.87 -5.83
CA ASN A 247 -13.80 -17.57 -5.89
C ASN A 247 -13.06 -16.45 -5.16
N THR A 248 -11.74 -16.34 -5.34
CA THR A 248 -10.89 -15.36 -4.67
C THR A 248 -10.57 -14.15 -5.56
N VAL A 249 -10.48 -12.96 -4.97
CA VAL A 249 -10.06 -11.71 -5.66
C VAL A 249 -8.97 -10.97 -4.86
N LYS A 250 -7.97 -10.41 -5.55
CA LYS A 250 -6.89 -9.65 -4.91
C LYS A 250 -7.39 -8.36 -4.26
N ALA A 251 -7.13 -8.20 -2.96
CA ALA A 251 -7.38 -6.96 -2.23
C ALA A 251 -6.48 -5.85 -2.80
N GLY A 252 -7.05 -4.94 -3.58
CA GLY A 252 -6.28 -3.81 -4.15
C GLY A 252 -6.76 -3.33 -5.51
N ARG A 253 -7.48 -4.16 -6.26
CA ARG A 253 -8.30 -3.65 -7.37
C ARG A 253 -9.69 -3.44 -6.81
N ALA A 254 -10.06 -2.19 -6.55
CA ALA A 254 -11.45 -1.84 -6.34
C ALA A 254 -12.23 -2.52 -7.46
N ALA A 255 -12.97 -3.59 -7.14
CA ALA A 255 -13.83 -4.25 -8.09
C ALA A 255 -14.70 -3.12 -8.62
N LYS A 256 -14.54 -2.79 -9.92
CA LYS A 256 -15.37 -1.78 -10.57
C LYS A 256 -16.79 -2.12 -10.15
N ARG A 257 -17.42 -1.26 -9.33
CA ARG A 257 -18.76 -1.53 -8.78
C ARG A 257 -19.60 -2.00 -9.95
N ASP A 258 -20.18 -3.19 -9.81
CA ASP A 258 -21.17 -3.66 -10.75
C ASP A 258 -22.22 -2.55 -10.84
N LYS A 259 -22.31 -1.89 -12.00
CA LYS A 259 -23.16 -0.69 -12.20
C LYS A 259 -24.64 -0.98 -11.96
N HIS A 260 -24.99 -2.25 -11.80
CA HIS A 260 -26.34 -2.75 -11.59
C HIS A 260 -26.71 -3.00 -10.12
N LEU A 261 -25.81 -2.79 -9.16
CA LEU A 261 -26.16 -2.92 -7.74
C LEU A 261 -26.71 -1.58 -7.18
N PRO A 262 -27.93 -1.58 -6.60
CA PRO A 262 -28.51 -0.38 -6.02
C PRO A 262 -27.61 0.17 -4.91
N ARG A 263 -27.49 1.50 -4.85
CA ARG A 263 -26.69 2.21 -3.85
C ARG A 263 -27.33 1.95 -2.49
N ALA A 264 -26.61 1.29 -1.57
CA ALA A 264 -27.08 1.11 -0.19
C ALA A 264 -27.44 2.48 0.39
N ALA A 265 -28.68 2.65 0.84
CA ALA A 265 -29.16 3.87 1.43
C ALA A 265 -28.40 4.09 2.75
N SER A 266 -27.51 5.09 2.76
CA SER A 266 -26.79 5.50 3.96
C SER A 266 -27.73 6.25 4.89
N ASN A 267 -28.53 5.53 5.67
CA ASN A 267 -29.22 6.08 6.83
C ASN A 267 -28.31 5.94 8.05
N VAL A 268 -27.37 6.86 8.18
CA VAL A 268 -26.72 7.14 9.46
C VAL A 268 -26.89 8.63 9.71
N ARG A 269 -27.89 8.98 10.52
CA ARG A 269 -27.95 10.27 11.19
C ARG A 269 -27.15 10.12 12.48
N CYS A 270 -26.09 10.91 12.63
CA CYS A 270 -25.50 11.21 13.92
C CYS A 270 -26.42 12.17 14.69
#